data_AF-A0A9D8KTD4-F1
#
_entry.id   AF-A0A9D8KTD4-F1
#
_cell.length_a   1.000
_cell.length_b   1.000
_cell.length_c   1.000
_cell.angle_alpha   90.00
_cell.angle_beta   90.00
_cell.angle_gamma   90.00
#
_symmetry.space_group_name_H-M   'P 1'
#
loop_
_entity.id
_entity.type
_entity.pdbx_description
1 polymer ?
#
loop_
_entity_poly.entity_id
_entity_poly.type
_entity_poly.pdbx_seq_one_letter_code
_entity_poly.pdbx_strand_id
1 'polypeptide(L)'
;MLIKLNPLAKCLLAALSLSAAAVGQCADSAPGTRVKVEGSPYYLDEAAVQMKNDVATFKLYTAFEASDPGTDSTLNCATREFSARTGEQWSAPYRILAGEALYPVGKKLCDWDAKGFFQRFSF
;
A
#
# COMPACT_ATOMS: atom_id res chain seq x y z
N MET A 1 30.06 18.30 -61.23
CA MET A 1 29.45 17.23 -62.07
C MET A 1 29.31 15.99 -61.19
N LEU A 2 28.09 15.45 -61.03
CA LEU A 2 27.73 14.08 -60.56
C LEU A 2 28.12 13.71 -59.09
N ILE A 3 27.31 13.08 -58.22
CA ILE A 3 26.00 12.42 -58.24
C ILE A 3 25.35 12.49 -56.84
N LYS A 4 24.02 12.54 -56.87
CA LYS A 4 22.99 12.42 -55.81
C LYS A 4 23.28 11.37 -54.71
N LEU A 5 23.03 11.73 -53.46
CA LEU A 5 22.79 10.78 -52.37
C LEU A 5 21.28 10.64 -52.13
N ASN A 6 20.82 9.39 -52.20
CA ASN A 6 19.41 9.01 -52.20
C ASN A 6 18.78 9.20 -50.80
N PRO A 7 17.52 9.65 -50.70
CA PRO A 7 16.84 9.93 -49.45
C PRO A 7 15.94 8.76 -49.10
N LEU A 8 16.36 7.84 -48.25
CA LEU A 8 15.48 6.85 -47.63
C LEU A 8 16.26 6.10 -46.55
N ALA A 9 15.58 5.76 -45.47
CA ALA A 9 16.09 4.96 -44.34
C ALA A 9 16.96 5.70 -43.31
N LYS A 10 16.41 6.72 -42.66
CA LYS A 10 16.53 6.78 -41.20
C LYS A 10 15.15 6.93 -40.59
N CYS A 11 14.67 5.76 -40.18
CA CYS A 11 13.45 5.48 -39.47
C CYS A 11 13.06 6.58 -38.48
N LEU A 12 11.84 7.07 -38.66
CA LEU A 12 10.94 7.38 -37.56
C LEU A 12 10.94 6.23 -36.55
N LEU A 13 11.41 6.53 -35.34
CA LEU A 13 10.89 6.04 -34.07
C LEU A 13 10.92 7.29 -33.19
N ALA A 14 9.79 7.96 -32.94
CA ALA A 14 8.83 7.55 -31.91
C ALA A 14 9.57 7.19 -30.61
N ALA A 15 9.33 7.76 -29.45
CA ALA A 15 8.27 8.62 -28.97
C ALA A 15 8.55 8.75 -27.47
N LEU A 16 8.01 9.78 -26.82
CA LEU A 16 7.76 9.81 -25.38
C LEU A 16 8.99 9.62 -24.46
N SER A 17 9.81 10.65 -24.33
CA SER A 17 10.49 10.92 -23.05
C SER A 17 9.59 11.84 -22.20
N LEU A 18 8.43 11.30 -21.80
CA LEU A 18 7.63 11.86 -20.70
C LEU A 18 8.02 11.07 -19.45
N SER A 19 9.15 11.43 -18.85
CA SER A 19 9.45 11.01 -17.49
C SER A 19 8.51 11.76 -16.57
N ALA A 20 7.28 11.25 -16.44
CA ALA A 20 6.39 11.61 -15.34
C ALA A 20 7.13 11.24 -14.06
N ALA A 21 7.76 12.24 -13.45
CA ALA A 21 8.12 12.20 -12.04
C ALA A 21 6.79 12.10 -11.29
N ALA A 22 6.33 10.87 -11.07
CA ALA A 22 5.35 10.57 -10.06
C ALA A 22 6.07 10.81 -8.72
N VAL A 23 6.14 12.08 -8.32
CA VAL A 23 6.30 12.47 -6.94
C VAL A 23 5.02 11.97 -6.28
N GLY A 24 5.05 10.72 -5.83
CA GLY A 24 4.08 10.21 -4.88
C GLY A 24 4.20 11.12 -3.66
N GLN A 25 3.37 12.14 -3.60
CA GLN A 25 3.12 12.88 -2.38
C GLN A 25 2.59 11.84 -1.40
N CYS A 26 3.47 11.33 -0.54
CA CYS A 26 3.06 10.75 0.72
C CYS A 26 2.25 11.85 1.40
N ALA A 27 0.92 11.71 1.36
CA ALA A 27 0.05 12.53 2.16
C ALA A 27 0.48 12.30 3.61
N ASP A 28 1.15 13.29 4.20
CA ASP A 28 1.46 13.28 5.62
C ASP A 28 0.12 13.35 6.35
N SER A 29 -0.33 12.19 6.81
CA SER A 29 -1.48 12.02 7.68
C SER A 29 -1.37 13.00 8.85
N ALA A 30 -2.32 13.93 8.94
CA ALA A 30 -2.41 14.80 10.10
C ALA A 30 -2.60 13.94 11.37
N PRO A 31 -1.87 14.19 12.47
CA PRO A 31 -1.88 13.31 13.65
C PRO A 31 -3.26 13.05 14.27
N GLY A 32 -4.26 13.92 13.99
CA GLY A 32 -5.62 13.76 14.49
C GLY A 32 -6.46 12.64 13.85
N THR A 33 -5.96 11.96 12.81
CA THR A 33 -6.71 10.88 12.12
C THR A 33 -6.27 9.47 12.52
N ARG A 34 -5.24 9.34 13.37
CA ARG A 34 -4.72 8.02 13.78
C ARG A 34 -5.63 7.36 14.80
N VAL A 35 -6.05 6.13 14.54
CA VAL A 35 -6.91 5.34 15.42
C VAL A 35 -6.14 4.11 15.92
N LYS A 36 -6.18 3.88 17.23
CA LYS A 36 -5.60 2.66 17.82
C LYS A 36 -6.35 1.43 17.30
N VAL A 37 -5.62 0.42 16.85
CA VAL A 37 -6.20 -0.85 16.42
C VAL A 37 -6.39 -1.72 17.66
N GLU A 38 -7.64 -2.03 17.98
CA GLU A 38 -8.02 -2.83 19.14
C GLU A 38 -7.32 -4.20 19.12
N GLY A 39 -6.79 -4.63 20.27
CA GLY A 39 -6.06 -5.90 20.38
C GLY A 39 -4.63 -5.88 19.82
N SER A 40 -4.13 -4.73 19.34
CA SER A 40 -2.76 -4.57 18.85
C SER A 40 -2.05 -3.37 19.51
N PRO A 41 -0.71 -3.31 19.44
CA PRO A 41 0.04 -2.14 19.86
C PRO A 41 0.05 -1.01 18.82
N TYR A 42 -0.62 -1.17 17.68
CA TYR A 42 -0.47 -0.30 16.53
C TYR A 42 -1.62 0.70 16.38
N TYR A 43 -1.31 1.76 15.62
CA TYR A 43 -2.24 2.80 15.19
C TYR A 43 -2.27 2.85 13.66
N LEU A 44 -3.42 3.26 13.10
CA LEU A 44 -3.63 3.41 11.66
C LEU A 44 -4.26 4.77 11.37
N ASP A 45 -3.86 5.41 10.28
CA ASP A 45 -4.71 6.43 9.66
C ASP A 45 -5.63 5.74 8.65
N GLU A 46 -6.89 5.54 9.03
CA GLU A 46 -7.88 4.85 8.21
C GLU A 46 -8.21 5.62 6.92
N ALA A 47 -8.13 6.95 6.95
CA ALA A 47 -8.39 7.78 5.78
C ALA A 47 -7.28 7.68 4.72
N ALA A 48 -6.08 7.25 5.13
CA ALA A 48 -4.93 7.06 4.25
C ALA A 48 -4.77 5.61 3.74
N VAL A 49 -5.65 4.68 4.14
CA VAL A 49 -5.60 3.30 3.66
C VAL A 49 -6.09 3.24 2.22
N GLN A 50 -5.28 2.62 1.35
CA GLN A 50 -5.62 2.39 -0.05
C GLN A 50 -5.84 0.91 -0.30
N MET A 51 -6.97 0.54 -0.89
CA MET A 51 -7.30 -0.84 -1.24
C MET A 51 -7.23 -1.04 -2.76
N LYS A 52 -6.47 -2.03 -3.22
CA LYS A 52 -6.41 -2.42 -4.63
C LYS A 52 -6.19 -3.92 -4.77
N ASN A 53 -7.07 -4.61 -5.50
CA ASN A 53 -6.97 -6.05 -5.77
C ASN A 53 -6.71 -6.89 -4.50
N ASP A 54 -7.52 -6.69 -3.45
CA ASP A 54 -7.36 -7.35 -2.15
C ASP A 54 -6.03 -7.08 -1.43
N VAL A 55 -5.29 -6.05 -1.83
CA VAL A 55 -4.09 -5.59 -1.14
C VAL A 55 -4.36 -4.21 -0.53
N ALA A 56 -4.28 -4.13 0.80
CA ALA A 56 -4.31 -2.88 1.54
C ALA A 56 -2.89 -2.30 1.61
N THR A 57 -2.73 -1.06 1.20
CA THR A 57 -1.50 -0.27 1.38
C THR A 57 -1.80 0.84 2.39
N PHE A 58 -0.98 0.93 3.44
CA PHE A 58 -1.21 1.83 4.55
C PHE A 58 0.09 2.11 5.29
N LYS A 59 0.06 3.06 6.21
CA LYS A 59 1.15 3.31 7.14
C LYS A 59 0.78 2.80 8.52
N LEU A 60 1.65 1.97 9.10
CA LEU A 60 1.46 1.39 10.43
C LEU A 60 2.28 2.21 11.44
N TYR A 61 1.61 2.72 12.48
CA TYR A 61 2.26 3.53 13.51
C TYR A 61 2.33 2.76 14.82
N THR A 62 3.36 3.06 15.61
CA THR A 62 3.56 2.53 16.97
C THR A 62 3.08 3.49 18.05
N ALA A 63 2.84 4.75 17.69
CA ALA A 63 2.41 5.82 18.57
C ALA A 63 1.38 6.72 17.90
N PHE A 64 0.60 7.44 18.71
CA PHE A 64 -0.43 8.35 18.22
C PHE A 64 0.17 9.68 17.72
N GLU A 65 1.33 10.05 18.24
CA GLU A 65 1.99 11.32 18.05
C GLU A 65 2.51 11.52 16.63
N ALA A 66 2.37 12.73 16.09
CA ALA A 66 2.82 13.09 14.74
C ALA A 66 4.30 12.79 14.47
N SER A 67 5.11 12.80 15.53
CA SER A 67 6.55 12.49 15.47
C SER A 67 6.85 11.04 15.13
N ASP A 68 5.90 10.12 15.28
CA ASP A 68 6.05 8.75 14.78
C ASP A 68 5.94 8.77 13.25
N PRO A 69 7.04 8.44 12.53
CA PRO A 69 7.07 8.45 11.07
C PRO A 69 6.20 7.34 10.47
N GLY A 70 5.84 6.32 11.25
CA GLY A 70 5.17 5.11 10.80
C GLY A 70 6.01 4.29 9.82
N THR A 71 5.49 3.11 9.49
CA THR A 71 6.11 2.18 8.55
C THR A 71 5.16 1.91 7.40
N ASP A 72 5.58 2.23 6.18
CA ASP A 72 4.80 1.89 4.98
C ASP A 72 4.65 0.37 4.91
N SER A 73 3.41 -0.08 4.76
CA SER A 73 3.02 -1.46 4.93
C SER A 73 2.05 -1.87 3.84
N THR A 74 2.14 -3.14 3.44
CA THR A 74 1.16 -3.78 2.57
C THR A 74 0.63 -5.03 3.23
N LEU A 75 -0.66 -5.29 3.02
CA LEU A 75 -1.34 -6.47 3.52
C LEU A 75 -2.22 -7.06 2.43
N ASN A 76 -1.92 -8.29 2.03
CA ASN A 76 -2.79 -9.06 1.15
C ASN A 76 -3.90 -9.71 1.97
N CYS A 77 -5.13 -9.22 1.78
CA CYS A 77 -6.32 -9.67 2.49
C CYS A 77 -6.69 -11.13 2.16
N ALA A 78 -6.38 -11.61 0.96
CA ALA A 78 -6.70 -12.99 0.55
C ALA A 78 -5.69 -14.00 1.12
N THR A 79 -4.40 -13.74 0.98
CA THR A 79 -3.33 -14.66 1.42
C THR A 79 -2.93 -14.48 2.88
N ARG A 80 -3.35 -13.37 3.50
CA ARG A 80 -2.95 -12.92 4.84
C ARG A 80 -1.47 -12.59 4.95
N GLU A 81 -0.84 -12.18 3.86
CA GLU A 81 0.58 -11.84 3.84
C GLU A 81 0.80 -10.36 4.10
N PHE A 82 1.77 -10.06 4.96
CA PHE A 82 2.18 -8.72 5.29
C PHE A 82 3.62 -8.47 4.84
N SER A 83 3.87 -7.26 4.35
CA SER A 83 5.21 -6.74 4.09
C SER A 83 5.30 -5.31 4.60
N ALA A 84 6.44 -4.97 5.17
CA ALA A 84 6.77 -3.63 5.63
C ALA A 84 7.97 -3.09 4.87
N ARG A 85 8.00 -1.78 4.65
CA ARG A 85 9.12 -1.09 4.03
C ARG A 85 10.08 -0.59 5.10
N THR A 86 11.35 -0.97 5.00
CA THR A 86 12.43 -0.42 5.81
C THR A 86 13.40 0.31 4.89
N GLY A 87 13.40 1.64 4.94
CA GLY A 87 14.12 2.47 3.97
C GLY A 87 13.59 2.27 2.55
N GLU A 88 14.45 1.87 1.61
CA GLU A 88 14.05 1.65 0.22
C GLU A 88 13.61 0.20 -0.09
N GLN A 89 13.72 -0.70 0.88
CA GLN A 89 13.49 -2.13 0.67
C GLN A 89 12.23 -2.61 1.37
N TRP A 90 11.45 -3.44 0.66
CA TRP A 90 10.35 -4.20 1.24
C TRP A 90 10.86 -5.48 1.88
N SER A 91 10.34 -5.82 3.06
CA SER A 91 10.53 -7.14 3.65
C SER A 91 9.95 -8.22 2.74
N ALA A 92 10.45 -9.45 2.85
CA ALA A 92 9.77 -10.59 2.27
C ALA A 92 8.35 -10.69 2.86
N PRO A 93 7.33 -11.03 2.06
CA PRO A 93 6.00 -11.28 2.58
C PRO A 93 6.01 -12.43 3.59
N TYR A 94 5.34 -12.24 4.72
CA TYR A 94 5.09 -13.32 5.67
C TYR A 94 3.61 -13.40 6.00
N ARG A 95 3.14 -14.63 6.21
CA ARG A 95 1.74 -14.88 6.53
C ARG A 95 1.46 -14.58 7.99
N ILE A 96 0.48 -13.72 8.25
CA ILE A 96 0.00 -13.40 9.59
C ILE A 96 -0.93 -14.50 10.09
N LEU A 97 -0.68 -14.96 11.31
CA LEU A 97 -1.48 -15.96 12.00
C LEU A 97 -2.40 -15.34 13.05
N ALA A 98 -3.47 -16.07 13.39
CA ALA A 98 -4.34 -15.67 14.49
C ALA A 98 -3.56 -15.64 15.81
N GLY A 99 -3.74 -14.56 16.58
CA GLY A 99 -3.02 -14.33 17.84
C GLY A 99 -1.75 -13.49 17.69
N GLU A 100 -1.28 -13.20 16.47
CA GLU A 100 -0.18 -12.28 16.25
C GLU A 100 -0.62 -10.81 16.37
N ALA A 101 0.33 -9.92 16.69
CA ALA A 101 0.05 -8.50 16.90
C ALA A 101 -0.53 -7.80 15.66
N LEU A 102 -0.26 -8.29 14.45
CA LEU A 102 -0.83 -7.75 13.21
C LEU A 102 -2.17 -8.39 12.83
N TYR A 103 -2.59 -9.48 13.49
CA TYR A 103 -3.86 -10.11 13.18
C TYR A 103 -5.05 -9.14 13.32
N PRO A 104 -5.13 -8.31 14.39
CA PRO A 104 -6.20 -7.33 14.50
C PRO A 104 -6.19 -6.24 13.42
N VAL A 105 -5.02 -5.91 12.86
CA VAL A 105 -4.92 -5.00 11.71
C VAL A 105 -5.63 -5.62 10.51
N GLY A 106 -5.37 -6.89 10.21
CA GLY A 106 -6.06 -7.60 9.13
C GLY A 106 -7.54 -7.85 9.42
N LYS A 107 -7.94 -8.04 10.67
CA LYS A 107 -9.37 -8.06 11.01
C LYS A 107 -10.06 -6.74 10.69
N LYS A 108 -9.40 -5.61 10.99
CA LYS A 108 -9.94 -4.27 10.79
C LYS A 108 -9.98 -3.86 9.32
N LEU A 109 -8.93 -4.17 8.54
CA LEU A 109 -8.79 -3.74 7.14
C LEU A 109 -9.30 -4.76 6.11
N CYS A 110 -9.29 -6.05 6.45
CA CYS A 110 -9.50 -7.15 5.51
C CYS A 110 -10.59 -8.13 5.96
N ASP A 111 -11.34 -7.82 7.02
CA ASP A 111 -12.51 -8.60 7.45
C ASP A 111 -12.22 -10.11 7.68
N TRP A 112 -11.00 -10.48 8.11
CA TRP A 112 -10.55 -11.88 8.20
C TRP A 112 -11.43 -12.79 9.08
N ASP A 113 -12.24 -12.20 9.96
CA ASP A 113 -13.20 -12.90 10.83
C ASP A 113 -14.66 -12.50 10.57
N ALA A 114 -14.95 -11.56 9.65
CA ALA A 114 -16.30 -11.03 9.45
C ALA A 114 -17.24 -11.98 8.67
N LYS A 115 -16.73 -13.13 8.19
CA LYS A 115 -17.51 -14.14 7.46
C LYS A 115 -18.68 -14.76 8.26
N GLY A 116 -18.88 -14.40 9.54
CA GLY A 116 -19.99 -14.89 10.37
C GLY A 116 -21.02 -13.84 10.82
N PHE A 117 -20.79 -12.53 10.64
CA PHE A 117 -21.66 -11.52 11.26
C PHE A 117 -22.82 -11.06 10.36
N PHE A 118 -22.61 -11.02 9.03
CA PHE A 118 -23.65 -10.59 8.09
C PHE A 118 -24.71 -11.65 7.75
N GLN A 119 -24.53 -12.92 8.15
CA GLN A 119 -25.62 -13.93 8.08
C GLN A 119 -26.70 -13.74 9.16
N ARG A 120 -26.51 -12.81 10.11
CA ARG A 120 -27.48 -12.53 11.18
C ARG A 120 -28.44 -11.37 10.88
N PHE A 121 -28.28 -10.67 9.75
CA PHE A 121 -29.11 -9.51 9.39
C PHE A 121 -29.73 -9.60 7.98
N SER A 122 -29.83 -10.80 7.40
CA SER A 122 -30.77 -11.02 6.29
C SER A 122 -32.18 -11.12 6.85
N PHE A 123 -32.89 -9.98 6.84
CA PHE A 123 -34.36 -9.95 6.91
C PHE A 123 -34.95 -10.22 5.52
#